data_AF-A0A3P8PN42-F1
#
_entry.id   AF-A0A3P8PN42-F1
#
_cell.length_a   1.000
_cell.length_b   1.000
_cell.length_c   1.000
_cell.angle_alpha   90.00
_cell.angle_beta   90.00
_cell.angle_gamma   90.00
#
_symmetry.space_group_name_H-M   'P 1'
#
loop_
_entity.id
_entity.type
_entity.pdbx_description
1 polymer ?
#
loop_
_entity_poly.entity_id
_entity_poly.type
_entity_poly.pdbx_seq_one_letter_code
_entity_poly.pdbx_strand_id
1 'polypeptide(L)'
;LDQQSTEGWLAVVSVSELMRWLLWHEFMKEYDHLDAWLRLVEEAVSSPNSVHVTYQTAKEEMKKFERLRREAGPRLIQLDSLTRRNRTLTRLFQGTMQARLLSSARECGRRWDDVSAKLQSITGQLQLFVSEWEAFDAQREELAVWLADMDVRLIEVEQLTGNACEKLRQLQVISGPPLCPSQSSSSHPRG
;
A
#
# COMPACT_ATOMS: atom_id res chain seq x y z
N LEU A 1 9.35 67.20 30.92
CA LEU A 1 9.52 65.98 30.12
C LEU A 1 9.94 66.44 28.73
N ASP A 2 11.14 66.03 28.33
CA ASP A 2 11.86 66.59 27.19
C ASP A 2 11.31 66.04 25.85
N GLN A 3 11.16 66.89 24.84
CA GLN A 3 10.54 66.53 23.56
C GLN A 3 11.35 65.47 22.79
N GLN A 4 12.69 65.53 22.91
CA GLN A 4 13.59 64.49 22.40
C GLN A 4 13.38 63.13 23.07
N SER A 5 13.02 63.12 24.35
CA SER A 5 12.70 61.88 25.06
C SER A 5 11.43 61.26 24.52
N THR A 6 10.37 62.06 24.30
CA THR A 6 9.10 61.55 23.74
C THR A 6 9.25 61.03 22.30
N GLU A 7 10.05 61.69 21.46
CA GLU A 7 10.33 61.22 20.10
C GLU A 7 11.15 59.93 20.09
N GLY A 8 12.14 59.81 20.97
CA GLY A 8 12.91 58.57 21.17
C GLY A 8 12.05 57.39 21.62
N TRP A 9 11.14 57.61 22.58
CA TRP A 9 10.20 56.58 23.04
C TRP A 9 9.23 56.15 21.94
N LEU A 10 8.67 57.08 21.16
CA LEU A 10 7.79 56.76 20.03
C LEU A 10 8.51 55.96 18.93
N ALA A 11 9.76 56.30 18.63
CA ALA A 11 10.57 55.55 17.68
C ALA A 11 10.82 54.10 18.15
N VAL A 12 11.15 53.91 19.43
CA VAL A 12 11.35 52.56 20.02
C VAL A 12 10.06 51.73 20.00
N VAL A 13 8.92 52.34 20.33
CA VAL A 13 7.61 51.67 20.28
C VAL A 13 7.26 51.28 18.84
N SER A 14 7.48 52.18 17.86
CA SER A 14 7.22 51.92 16.45
C SER A 14 8.09 50.79 15.88
N VAL A 15 9.39 50.77 16.19
CA VAL A 15 10.30 49.68 15.77
C VAL A 15 9.88 48.34 16.42
N SER A 16 9.47 48.37 17.68
CA SER A 16 8.99 47.17 18.40
C SER A 16 7.68 46.61 17.84
N GLU A 17 6.78 47.48 17.35
CA GLU A 17 5.58 47.08 16.63
C GLU A 17 5.89 46.43 15.29
N LEU A 18 6.76 47.07 14.49
CA LEU A 18 7.19 46.55 13.19
C LEU A 18 7.83 45.16 13.32
N MET A 19 8.70 44.96 14.32
CA MET A 19 9.36 43.67 14.54
C MET A 19 8.37 42.56 14.90
N ARG A 20 7.34 42.86 15.71
CA ARG A 20 6.27 41.88 16.03
C ARG A 20 5.49 41.45 14.80
N TRP A 21 5.16 42.39 13.91
CA TRP A 21 4.47 42.10 12.65
C TRP A 21 5.34 41.32 11.66
N LEU A 22 6.64 41.62 11.60
CA LEU A 22 7.58 40.86 10.75
C LEU A 22 7.68 39.39 11.18
N LEU A 23 7.83 39.14 12.49
CA LEU A 23 7.87 37.79 13.04
C LEU A 23 6.55 37.04 12.80
N TRP A 24 5.42 37.73 12.88
CA TRP A 24 4.12 37.16 12.56
C TRP A 24 4.02 36.78 11.08
N HIS A 25 4.48 37.64 10.17
CA HIS A 25 4.44 37.38 8.73
C HIS A 25 5.31 36.17 8.35
N GLU A 26 6.52 36.06 8.90
CA GLU A 26 7.39 34.90 8.68
C GLU A 26 6.76 33.60 9.21
N PHE A 27 6.16 33.66 10.40
CA PHE A 27 5.40 32.54 10.96
C PHE A 27 4.24 32.13 10.06
N MET A 28 3.44 33.08 9.57
CA MET A 28 2.31 32.79 8.68
C MET A 28 2.75 32.16 7.37
N LYS A 29 3.84 32.65 6.78
CA LYS A 29 4.40 32.05 5.56
C LYS A 29 4.72 30.58 5.78
N GLU A 30 5.39 30.22 6.87
CA GLU A 30 5.71 28.83 7.15
C GLU A 30 4.49 27.98 7.53
N TYR A 31 3.53 28.58 8.25
CA TYR A 31 2.25 27.96 8.56
C TYR A 31 1.48 27.60 7.29
N ASP A 32 1.43 28.48 6.30
CA ASP A 32 0.73 28.24 5.03
C ASP A 32 1.28 27.03 4.27
N HIS A 33 2.59 26.78 4.33
CA HIS A 33 3.19 25.60 3.71
C HIS A 33 2.77 24.31 4.42
N LEU A 34 2.67 24.32 5.75
CA LEU A 34 2.17 23.18 6.52
C LEU A 34 0.67 22.98 6.29
N ASP A 35 -0.11 24.07 6.26
CA ASP A 35 -1.55 24.06 5.99
C ASP A 35 -1.86 23.45 4.62
N ALA A 36 -1.12 23.86 3.59
CA ALA A 36 -1.26 23.33 2.24
C ALA A 36 -0.99 21.82 2.19
N TRP A 37 0.06 21.37 2.88
CA TRP A 37 0.35 19.94 2.98
C TRP A 37 -0.75 19.18 3.74
N LEU A 38 -1.21 19.71 4.89
CA LEU A 38 -2.30 19.10 5.65
C LEU A 38 -3.55 18.94 4.79
N ARG A 39 -3.96 19.97 4.04
CA ARG A 39 -5.12 19.89 3.13
C ARG A 39 -4.97 18.81 2.06
N LEU A 40 -3.77 18.68 1.48
CA LEU A 40 -3.48 17.64 0.49
C LEU A 40 -3.67 16.25 1.09
N VAL A 41 -3.14 16.02 2.29
CA VAL A 41 -3.28 14.71 2.95
C VAL A 41 -4.72 14.48 3.41
N GLU A 42 -5.41 15.48 3.93
CA GLU A 42 -6.82 15.43 4.33
C GLU A 42 -7.71 14.99 3.17
N GLU A 43 -7.49 15.54 1.98
CA GLU A 43 -8.19 15.14 0.77
C GLU A 43 -7.86 13.68 0.42
N ALA A 44 -6.57 13.32 0.44
CA ALA A 44 -6.13 11.96 0.12
C ALA A 44 -6.68 10.89 1.07
N VAL A 45 -6.80 11.18 2.38
CA VAL A 45 -7.38 10.23 3.36
C VAL A 45 -8.90 10.24 3.39
N SER A 46 -9.54 11.23 2.77
CA SER A 46 -11.00 11.33 2.68
C SER A 46 -11.57 10.66 1.43
N SER A 47 -10.72 10.34 0.44
CA SER A 47 -11.15 9.59 -0.73
C SER A 47 -11.66 8.20 -0.31
N PRO A 48 -12.90 7.81 -0.64
CA PRO A 48 -13.42 6.50 -0.27
C PRO A 48 -12.58 5.41 -0.92
N ASN A 49 -12.01 4.51 -0.11
CA ASN A 49 -11.46 3.26 -0.64
C ASN A 49 -12.60 2.55 -1.38
N SER A 50 -12.48 2.45 -2.71
CA SER A 50 -13.50 1.79 -3.52
C SER A 50 -13.68 0.36 -3.01
N VAL A 51 -14.93 -0.08 -2.86
CA VAL A 51 -15.28 -1.42 -2.34
C VAL A 51 -14.75 -2.56 -3.24
N HIS A 52 -14.15 -2.22 -4.40
CA HIS A 52 -13.42 -3.11 -5.29
C HIS A 52 -12.00 -2.59 -5.56
N VAL A 53 -11.13 -2.57 -4.55
CA VAL A 53 -9.70 -2.31 -4.76
C VAL A 53 -9.08 -3.55 -5.42
N THR A 54 -8.73 -3.44 -6.70
CA THR A 54 -7.90 -4.47 -7.36
C THR A 54 -6.50 -4.48 -6.75
N TYR A 55 -5.76 -5.59 -6.85
CA TYR A 55 -4.37 -5.66 -6.40
C TYR A 55 -3.50 -4.52 -6.95
N GLN A 56 -3.68 -4.17 -8.23
CA GLN A 56 -2.96 -3.07 -8.87
C GLN A 56 -3.29 -1.72 -8.24
N THR A 57 -4.57 -1.44 -8.02
CA THR A 57 -5.03 -0.21 -7.34
C THR A 57 -4.49 -0.14 -5.90
N ALA A 58 -4.50 -1.26 -5.16
CA ALA A 58 -3.95 -1.30 -3.80
C ALA A 58 -2.46 -0.99 -3.77
N LYS A 59 -1.67 -1.53 -4.71
CA LYS A 59 -0.24 -1.22 -4.83
C LYS A 59 0.02 0.25 -5.15
N GLU A 60 -0.80 0.85 -6.00
CA GLU A 60 -0.70 2.28 -6.35
C GLU A 60 -1.03 3.18 -5.16
N GLU A 61 -2.15 2.93 -4.47
CA GLU A 61 -2.51 3.65 -3.25
C GLU A 61 -1.47 3.43 -2.14
N MET A 62 -0.92 2.22 -1.99
CA MET A 62 0.14 1.95 -1.02
C MET A 62 1.38 2.82 -1.29
N LYS A 63 1.83 2.92 -2.55
CA LYS A 63 2.97 3.78 -2.93
C LYS A 63 2.70 5.26 -2.63
N LYS A 64 1.47 5.72 -2.87
CA LYS A 64 1.02 7.09 -2.59
C LYS A 64 1.05 7.37 -1.08
N PHE A 65 0.42 6.52 -0.26
CA PHE A 65 0.39 6.72 1.19
C PHE A 65 1.76 6.54 1.85
N GLU A 66 2.63 5.65 1.34
CA GLU A 66 4.01 5.57 1.80
C GLU A 66 4.80 6.85 1.54
N ARG A 67 4.58 7.51 0.38
CA ARG A 67 5.20 8.80 0.09
C ARG A 67 4.73 9.85 1.12
N LEU A 68 3.43 9.96 1.34
CA LEU A 68 2.87 10.87 2.34
C LEU A 68 3.42 10.58 3.74
N ARG A 69 3.59 9.30 4.11
CA ARG A 69 4.20 8.89 5.37
C ARG A 69 5.67 9.32 5.49
N ARG A 70 6.45 9.24 4.40
CA ARG A 70 7.85 9.73 4.38
C ARG A 70 7.89 11.26 4.54
N GLU A 71 6.97 11.98 3.91
CA GLU A 71 6.86 13.43 4.03
C GLU A 71 6.45 13.89 5.44
N ALA A 72 5.67 13.09 6.17
CA ALA A 72 5.23 13.41 7.52
C ALA A 72 6.40 13.65 8.50
N GLY A 73 7.53 12.95 8.36
CA GLY A 73 8.69 13.14 9.23
C GLY A 73 9.22 14.58 9.24
N PRO A 74 9.65 15.13 8.09
CA PRO A 74 10.05 16.53 7.99
C PRO A 74 8.95 17.53 8.40
N ARG A 75 7.68 17.22 8.13
CA ARG A 75 6.55 18.09 8.49
C ARG A 75 6.32 18.15 10.00
N LEU A 76 6.60 17.07 10.73
CA LEU A 76 6.56 17.07 12.20
C LEU A 76 7.60 18.04 12.78
N ILE A 77 8.82 18.02 12.23
CA ILE A 77 9.89 18.94 12.65
C ILE A 77 9.48 20.40 12.36
N GLN A 78 8.84 20.65 11.22
CA GLN A 78 8.28 21.96 10.86
C GLN A 78 7.19 22.39 11.85
N LEU A 79 6.25 21.49 12.18
CA LEU A 79 5.20 21.73 13.18
C LEU A 79 5.80 22.08 14.54
N ASP A 80 6.78 21.32 15.04
CA ASP A 80 7.45 21.60 16.31
C ASP A 80 8.12 22.98 16.33
N SER A 81 8.76 23.37 15.22
CA SER A 81 9.35 24.70 15.04
C SER A 81 8.28 25.80 15.08
N LEU A 82 7.16 25.60 14.38
CA LEU A 82 6.02 26.51 14.37
C LEU A 82 5.39 26.61 15.77
N THR A 83 5.21 25.51 16.48
CA THR A 83 4.69 25.51 17.86
C THR A 83 5.58 26.31 18.80
N ARG A 84 6.91 26.15 18.71
CA ARG A 84 7.85 26.95 19.51
C ARG A 84 7.76 28.45 19.20
N ARG A 85 7.69 28.84 17.92
CA ARG A 85 7.55 30.26 17.52
C ARG A 85 6.18 30.82 17.88
N ASN A 86 5.11 30.05 17.75
CA ASN A 86 3.77 30.44 18.15
C ASN A 86 3.69 30.77 19.65
N ARG A 87 4.36 30.01 20.52
CA ARG A 87 4.47 30.34 21.96
C ARG A 87 5.13 31.69 22.20
N THR A 88 6.14 32.04 21.40
CA THR A 88 6.83 33.33 21.48
C THR A 88 5.93 34.46 20.99
N LEU A 89 5.30 34.30 19.82
CA LEU A 89 4.36 35.28 19.26
C LEU A 89 3.16 35.53 20.19
N THR A 90 2.63 34.48 20.81
CA THR A 90 1.51 34.57 21.77
C THR A 90 1.88 35.43 22.99
N ARG A 91 3.16 35.58 23.34
CA ARG A 91 3.62 36.48 24.42
C ARG A 91 3.81 37.92 23.94
N LEU A 92 4.04 38.13 22.64
CA LEU A 92 4.27 39.43 22.02
C LEU A 92 2.97 40.17 21.64
N PHE A 93 1.91 39.40 21.40
CA PHE A 93 0.57 39.90 21.09
C PHE A 93 -0.36 39.77 22.31
N GLN A 94 -1.30 40.69 22.44
CA GLN A 94 -2.35 40.66 23.46
C GLN A 94 -3.74 40.66 22.80
N GLY A 95 -4.76 40.24 23.55
CA GLY A 95 -6.16 40.30 23.12
C GLY A 95 -6.47 39.39 21.93
N THR A 96 -7.15 39.94 20.91
CA THR A 96 -7.69 39.17 19.78
C THR A 96 -6.62 38.43 18.98
N MET A 97 -5.45 39.04 18.78
CA MET A 97 -4.36 38.41 18.02
C MET A 97 -3.77 37.21 18.78
N GLN A 98 -3.62 37.34 20.11
CA GLN A 98 -3.17 36.25 20.96
C GLN A 98 -4.15 35.06 20.91
N ALA A 99 -5.45 35.34 21.02
CA ALA A 99 -6.49 34.31 20.93
C ALA A 99 -6.47 33.59 19.57
N ARG A 100 -6.30 34.33 18.47
CA ARG A 100 -6.19 33.77 17.11
C ARG A 100 -4.96 32.86 16.93
N LEU A 101 -3.81 33.26 17.48
CA LEU A 101 -2.59 32.45 17.41
C LEU A 101 -2.74 31.13 18.18
N LEU A 102 -3.37 31.18 19.36
CA LEU A 102 -3.66 30.00 20.17
C LEU A 102 -4.67 29.07 19.48
N SER A 103 -5.73 29.61 18.91
CA SER A 103 -6.73 28.80 18.20
C SER A 103 -6.15 28.15 16.95
N SER A 104 -5.37 28.88 16.17
CA SER A 104 -4.70 28.36 14.98
C SER A 104 -3.71 27.25 15.32
N ALA A 105 -2.92 27.40 16.38
CA ALA A 105 -1.99 26.35 16.82
C ALA A 105 -2.71 25.08 17.28
N ARG A 106 -3.81 25.22 18.04
CA ARG A 106 -4.63 24.08 18.49
C ARG A 106 -5.27 23.36 17.31
N GLU A 107 -5.84 24.10 16.38
CA GLU A 107 -6.48 23.52 15.20
C GLU A 107 -5.48 22.81 14.29
N CYS A 108 -4.31 23.40 14.07
CA CYS A 108 -3.23 22.77 13.33
C CYS A 108 -2.75 21.47 14.00
N GLY A 109 -2.58 21.47 15.32
CA GLY A 109 -2.23 20.26 16.08
C GLY A 109 -3.30 19.17 15.96
N ARG A 110 -4.58 19.53 16.14
CA ARG A 110 -5.70 18.59 15.98
C ARG A 110 -5.74 17.96 14.59
N ARG A 111 -5.63 18.78 13.54
CA ARG A 111 -5.60 18.32 12.14
C ARG A 111 -4.40 17.41 11.87
N TRP A 112 -3.24 17.77 12.41
CA TRP A 112 -2.03 16.95 12.31
C TRP A 112 -2.23 15.57 12.93
N ASP A 113 -2.80 15.49 14.13
CA ASP A 113 -3.05 14.23 14.83
C ASP A 113 -4.06 13.36 14.06
N ASP A 114 -5.16 13.96 13.60
CA ASP A 114 -6.20 13.29 12.80
C ASP A 114 -5.62 12.70 11.50
N VAL A 115 -4.85 13.51 10.77
CA VAL A 115 -4.19 13.11 9.52
C VAL A 115 -3.15 12.02 9.78
N SER A 116 -2.33 12.17 10.82
CA SER A 116 -1.28 11.20 11.15
C SER A 116 -1.88 9.84 11.50
N ALA A 117 -2.94 9.82 12.31
CA ALA A 117 -3.64 8.59 12.68
C ALA A 117 -4.28 7.90 11.46
N LYS A 118 -4.98 8.66 10.60
CA LYS A 118 -5.57 8.12 9.37
C LYS A 118 -4.52 7.59 8.41
N LEU A 119 -3.44 8.34 8.20
CA LEU A 119 -2.33 7.96 7.33
C LEU A 119 -1.69 6.65 7.79
N GLN A 120 -1.44 6.49 9.10
CA GLN A 120 -0.92 5.25 9.67
C GLN A 120 -1.89 4.07 9.47
N SER A 121 -3.18 4.29 9.79
CA SER A 121 -4.22 3.26 9.65
C SER A 121 -4.34 2.76 8.21
N ILE A 122 -4.52 3.68 7.25
CA ILE A 122 -4.66 3.34 5.83
C ILE A 122 -3.41 2.65 5.30
N THR A 123 -2.22 3.16 5.64
CA THR A 123 -0.96 2.52 5.21
C THR A 123 -0.86 1.10 5.74
N GLY A 124 -1.19 0.87 7.01
CA GLY A 124 -1.17 -0.47 7.61
C GLY A 124 -2.17 -1.43 6.96
N GLN A 125 -3.39 -0.97 6.69
CA GLN A 125 -4.41 -1.77 6.00
C GLN A 125 -3.99 -2.15 4.58
N LEU A 126 -3.43 -1.21 3.81
CA LEU A 126 -2.95 -1.47 2.46
C LEU A 126 -1.76 -2.44 2.45
N GLN A 127 -0.83 -2.29 3.40
CA GLN A 127 0.30 -3.21 3.54
C GLN A 127 -0.16 -4.64 3.84
N LEU A 128 -1.11 -4.82 4.75
CA LEU A 128 -1.70 -6.12 5.03
C LEU A 128 -2.36 -6.71 3.78
N PHE A 129 -3.24 -5.95 3.14
CA PHE A 129 -3.94 -6.39 1.93
C PHE A 129 -2.97 -6.81 0.81
N VAL A 130 -1.96 -5.97 0.51
CA VAL A 130 -0.95 -6.30 -0.51
C VAL A 130 -0.17 -7.56 -0.13
N SER A 131 0.21 -7.72 1.14
CA SER A 131 0.94 -8.89 1.61
C SER A 131 0.12 -10.19 1.54
N GLU A 132 -1.18 -10.12 1.86
CA GLU A 132 -2.10 -11.26 1.76
C GLU A 132 -2.28 -11.70 0.30
N TRP A 133 -2.43 -10.73 -0.61
CA TRP A 133 -2.50 -11.02 -2.04
C TRP A 133 -1.22 -11.64 -2.57
N GLU A 134 -0.05 -11.11 -2.19
CA GLU A 134 1.23 -11.67 -2.61
C GLU A 134 1.45 -13.10 -2.08
N ALA A 135 1.02 -13.38 -0.85
CA ALA A 135 1.04 -14.72 -0.30
C ALA A 135 0.10 -15.68 -1.05
N PHE A 136 -1.13 -15.24 -1.35
CA PHE A 136 -2.08 -16.03 -2.13
C PHE A 136 -1.56 -16.32 -3.54
N ASP A 137 -1.00 -15.31 -4.21
CA ASP A 137 -0.44 -15.45 -5.56
C ASP A 137 0.73 -16.44 -5.59
N ALA A 138 1.59 -16.41 -4.57
CA ALA A 138 2.68 -17.37 -4.42
C ALA A 138 2.18 -18.82 -4.23
N GLN A 139 1.13 -19.03 -3.43
CA GLN A 139 0.52 -20.34 -3.24
C GLN A 139 -0.18 -20.85 -4.52
N ARG A 140 -0.83 -19.95 -5.26
CA ARG A 140 -1.39 -20.29 -6.57
C ARG A 140 -0.31 -20.74 -7.54
N GLU A 141 0.82 -20.04 -7.56
CA GLU A 141 1.96 -20.39 -8.44
C GLU A 141 2.56 -21.75 -8.07
N GLU A 142 2.74 -22.02 -6.77
CA GLU A 142 3.20 -23.32 -6.28
C GLU A 142 2.26 -24.46 -6.72
N LEU A 143 0.94 -24.26 -6.60
CA LEU A 143 -0.05 -25.23 -7.04
C LEU A 143 -0.03 -25.42 -8.57
N ALA A 144 0.15 -24.35 -9.35
CA ALA A 144 0.24 -24.44 -10.81
C ALA A 144 1.45 -25.27 -11.25
N VAL A 145 2.61 -25.07 -10.61
CA VAL A 145 3.81 -25.89 -10.85
C VAL A 145 3.56 -27.35 -10.47
N TRP A 146 2.90 -27.60 -9.33
CA TRP A 146 2.58 -28.96 -8.91
C TRP A 146 1.62 -29.66 -9.89
N LEU A 147 0.59 -28.97 -10.37
CA LEU A 147 -0.33 -29.50 -11.39
C LEU A 147 0.39 -29.82 -12.69
N ALA A 148 1.29 -28.94 -13.15
CA ALA A 148 2.09 -29.20 -14.34
C ALA A 148 3.01 -30.43 -14.19
N ASP A 149 3.61 -30.65 -13.00
CA ASP A 149 4.39 -31.86 -12.71
C ASP A 149 3.50 -33.12 -12.75
N MET A 150 2.30 -33.06 -12.17
CA MET A 150 1.35 -34.17 -12.21
C MET A 150 0.91 -34.50 -13.64
N ASP A 151 0.66 -33.48 -14.47
CA ASP A 151 0.30 -33.66 -15.88
C ASP A 151 1.41 -34.37 -16.67
N VAL A 152 2.67 -33.99 -16.46
CA VAL A 152 3.82 -34.66 -17.07
C VAL A 152 3.88 -36.12 -16.63
N ARG A 153 3.77 -36.39 -15.33
CA ARG A 153 3.80 -37.76 -14.77
C ARG A 153 2.65 -38.62 -15.28
N LEU A 154 1.47 -38.03 -15.51
CA LEU A 154 0.32 -38.73 -16.07
C LEU A 154 0.61 -39.16 -17.52
N ILE A 155 1.15 -38.26 -18.34
CA ILE A 155 1.54 -38.54 -19.72
C ILE A 155 2.58 -39.68 -19.77
N GLU A 156 3.56 -39.69 -18.87
CA GLU A 156 4.56 -40.76 -18.79
C GLU A 156 3.92 -42.13 -18.50
N VAL A 157 2.95 -42.20 -17.58
CA VAL A 157 2.22 -43.44 -17.26
C VAL A 157 1.38 -43.92 -18.45
N GLU A 158 0.70 -43.01 -19.15
CA GLU A 158 -0.07 -43.34 -20.35
C GLU A 158 0.82 -43.89 -21.48
N GLN A 159 2.01 -43.33 -21.67
CA GLN A 159 2.98 -43.84 -22.63
C GLN A 159 3.49 -45.23 -22.25
N LEU A 160 3.85 -45.45 -20.97
CA LEU A 160 4.32 -46.75 -20.50
C LEU A 160 3.25 -47.83 -20.62
N THR A 161 2.00 -47.51 -20.29
CA THR A 161 0.86 -48.44 -20.41
C THR A 161 0.52 -48.74 -21.87
N GLY A 162 0.56 -47.74 -22.76
CA GLY A 162 0.43 -47.93 -24.20
C GLY A 162 1.49 -48.88 -24.77
N ASN A 163 2.76 -48.63 -24.43
CA ASN A 163 3.87 -49.47 -24.84
C ASN A 163 3.76 -50.92 -24.31
N ALA A 164 3.28 -51.10 -23.08
CA ALA A 164 3.06 -52.43 -22.51
C ALA A 164 1.96 -53.20 -23.24
N CYS A 165 0.85 -52.53 -23.57
CA CYS A 165 -0.24 -53.09 -24.36
C CYS A 165 0.21 -53.52 -25.77
N GLU A 166 1.03 -52.70 -26.43
CA GLU A 166 1.61 -53.05 -27.74
C GLU A 166 2.50 -54.28 -27.66
N LYS A 167 3.38 -54.35 -26.66
CA LYS A 167 4.25 -55.51 -26.44
C LYS A 167 3.45 -56.79 -26.16
N LEU A 168 2.39 -56.72 -25.35
CA LEU A 168 1.50 -57.86 -25.10
C LEU A 168 0.82 -58.34 -26.39
N ARG A 169 0.35 -57.41 -27.23
CA ARG A 169 -0.28 -57.74 -28.51
C ARG A 169 0.71 -58.43 -29.46
N GLN A 170 1.96 -57.97 -29.52
CA GLN A 170 3.01 -58.63 -30.31
C GLN A 170 3.26 -60.08 -29.84
N LEU A 171 3.33 -60.32 -28.53
CA LEU A 171 3.50 -61.67 -27.98
C LEU A 171 2.31 -62.60 -28.27
N GLN A 172 1.08 -62.09 -28.25
CA GLN A 172 -0.11 -62.88 -28.60
C GLN A 172 -0.14 -63.27 -30.08
N VAL A 173 0.30 -62.38 -30.99
CA VAL A 173 0.42 -62.70 -32.42
C VAL A 173 1.46 -63.80 -32.65
N ILE A 174 2.56 -63.78 -31.90
CA ILE A 174 3.62 -64.80 -31.99
C ILE A 174 3.14 -66.15 -31.42
N SER A 175 2.26 -66.12 -30.42
CA SER A 175 1.73 -67.34 -29.77
C SER A 175 0.74 -68.14 -30.63
N GLY A 176 0.23 -67.58 -31.74
CA GLY A 176 -0.57 -68.28 -32.76
C GLY A 176 -1.95 -68.83 -32.31
N PRO A 177 -2.93 -69.01 -33.21
CA PRO A 177 -4.21 -69.65 -32.86
C PRO A 177 -4.00 -71.14 -32.54
N PRO A 178 -4.85 -71.74 -31.69
CA PRO A 178 -4.70 -73.15 -31.33
C PRO A 178 -4.78 -74.02 -32.58
N LEU A 179 -3.79 -74.91 -32.74
CA LEU A 179 -3.81 -75.98 -33.73
C LEU A 179 -5.10 -76.79 -33.53
N CYS A 180 -6.09 -76.59 -34.41
CA CYS A 180 -7.23 -77.48 -34.51
C CYS A 180 -6.71 -78.88 -34.85
N PRO A 181 -6.99 -79.92 -34.03
CA PRO A 181 -6.71 -81.28 -34.45
C PRO A 181 -7.58 -81.58 -35.67
N SER A 182 -6.91 -81.89 -36.77
CA SER A 182 -7.50 -82.30 -38.04
C SER A 182 -8.52 -83.41 -37.82
N GLN A 183 -9.75 -83.19 -38.32
CA GLN A 183 -10.76 -84.22 -38.42
C GLN A 183 -10.19 -85.41 -39.20
N SER A 184 -9.99 -86.55 -38.55
CA SER A 184 -9.80 -87.82 -39.23
C SER A 184 -11.18 -88.31 -39.68
N SER A 185 -11.48 -88.08 -40.95
CA SER A 185 -12.55 -88.77 -41.66
C SER A 185 -12.34 -90.29 -41.54
N SER A 186 -13.18 -90.96 -40.76
CA SER A 186 -13.35 -92.41 -40.84
C SER A 186 -14.72 -92.67 -41.46
N SER A 187 -14.72 -92.73 -42.78
CA SER A 187 -15.76 -93.40 -43.57
C SER A 187 -15.80 -94.88 -43.17
N HIS A 188 -16.94 -95.33 -42.64
CA HIS A 188 -17.28 -96.75 -42.57
C HIS A 188 -18.56 -97.02 -43.36
N PRO A 189 -18.58 -98.04 -44.24
CA PRO A 189 -19.73 -98.35 -45.06
C PRO A 189 -20.67 -99.34 -44.37
N ARG A 190 -21.97 -99.18 -44.70
CA ARG A 190 -23.09 -100.14 -44.72
C ARG A 190 -23.04 -101.40 -43.85
N GLY A 191 -24.09 -101.54 -43.06
CA GLY A 191 -24.79 -102.79 -42.70
C GLY A 191 -26.22 -102.46 -42.36
#